data_AF-A0A920JPZ5-F1
#
_entry.id   AF-A0A920JPZ5-F1
#
_cell.length_a   1.000
_cell.length_b   1.000
_cell.length_c   1.000
_cell.angle_alpha   90.00
_cell.angle_beta   90.00
_cell.angle_gamma   90.00
#
_symmetry.space_group_name_H-M   'P 1'
#
loop_
_entity.id
_entity.type
_entity.pdbx_description
1 polymer ?
#
loop_
_entity_poly.entity_id
_entity_poly.type
_entity_poly.pdbx_seq_one_letter_code
_entity_poly.pdbx_strand_id
1 'polypeptide(L)'
;MDNRIRENRSRFSLIHRRDAFRGAPDSEMQVRKLADEKKIKLLTPYIIKDFNEGDKIKDVVLFNSETKDDSTISVDYILFFYGLNKKLGPINEWV
;
A
#
# COMPACT_ATOMS: atom_id res chain seq x y z
N MET A 1 -3.94 23.76 -33.35
CA MET A 1 -5.22 23.16 -32.93
C MET A 1 -4.93 22.24 -31.77
N ASP A 2 -5.77 22.35 -30.76
CA ASP A 2 -5.43 22.34 -29.34
C ASP A 2 -4.90 21.01 -28.77
N ASN A 3 -4.10 21.17 -27.71
CA ASN A 3 -3.34 20.17 -27.00
C ASN A 3 -4.22 19.16 -26.27
N ARG A 4 -3.90 17.87 -26.50
CA ARG A 4 -3.71 16.83 -25.47
C ARG A 4 -4.73 16.85 -24.33
N ILE A 5 -5.81 16.08 -24.47
CA ILE A 5 -6.52 15.53 -23.31
C ILE A 5 -5.51 14.63 -22.56
N ARG A 6 -4.79 15.22 -21.59
CA ARG A 6 -4.10 14.44 -20.56
C ARG A 6 -5.20 13.96 -19.62
N GLU A 7 -5.72 12.76 -19.85
CA GLU A 7 -6.46 12.05 -18.81
C GLU A 7 -5.55 11.94 -17.58
N ASN A 8 -5.88 12.66 -16.51
CA ASN A 8 -5.19 12.55 -15.23
C ASN A 8 -5.57 11.21 -14.58
N ARG A 9 -4.95 10.11 -15.02
CA ARG A 9 -5.14 8.79 -14.41
C ARG A 9 -4.23 8.64 -13.20
N SER A 10 -4.75 9.03 -12.03
CA SER A 10 -4.15 8.65 -10.75
C SER A 10 -4.24 7.14 -10.59
N ARG A 11 -3.11 6.47 -10.33
CA ARG A 11 -3.05 5.02 -10.11
C ARG A 11 -2.87 4.76 -8.62
N PHE A 12 -3.74 3.93 -8.05
CA PHE A 12 -3.66 3.55 -6.64
C PHE A 12 -3.23 2.10 -6.51
N SER A 13 -2.22 1.85 -5.68
CA SER A 13 -1.82 0.49 -5.30
C SER A 13 -2.10 0.29 -3.81
N LEU A 14 -2.84 -0.77 -3.47
CA LEU A 14 -3.02 -1.20 -2.09
C LEU A 14 -2.07 -2.36 -1.81
N ILE A 15 -1.10 -2.13 -0.93
CA ILE A 15 -0.07 -3.13 -0.57
C ILE A 15 -0.44 -3.73 0.78
N HIS A 16 -0.50 -5.06 0.86
CA HIS A 16 -0.68 -5.77 2.12
C HIS A 16 0.22 -7.00 2.23
N ARG A 17 0.75 -7.23 3.44
CA ARG A 17 1.75 -8.28 3.71
C ARG A 17 1.21 -9.71 3.69
N ARG A 18 -0.11 -9.87 3.54
CA ARG A 18 -0.85 -11.15 3.49
C ARG A 18 -1.98 -10.97 2.48
N ASP A 19 -2.53 -12.07 1.99
CA ASP A 19 -3.77 -11.99 1.20
C ASP A 19 -5.00 -11.75 2.08
N ALA A 20 -5.07 -12.39 3.26
CA ALA A 20 -6.20 -12.26 4.16
C ALA A 20 -6.25 -10.89 4.87
N PHE A 21 -7.38 -10.19 4.73
CA PHE A 21 -7.67 -8.95 5.46
C PHE A 21 -8.29 -9.26 6.84
N ARG A 22 -8.14 -8.31 7.76
CA ARG A 22 -8.74 -8.37 9.12
C ARG A 22 -9.72 -7.22 9.40
N GLY A 23 -10.08 -6.48 8.36
CA GLY A 23 -11.08 -5.41 8.43
C GLY A 23 -12.49 -5.95 8.36
N ALA A 24 -13.47 -5.05 8.23
CA ALA A 24 -14.85 -5.45 7.99
C ALA A 24 -14.97 -6.24 6.66
N PRO A 25 -15.72 -7.36 6.62
CA PRO A 25 -15.88 -8.17 5.41
C PRO A 25 -16.35 -7.39 4.19
N ASP A 26 -17.29 -6.45 4.38
CA ASP A 26 -17.80 -5.59 3.30
C ASP A 26 -16.72 -4.69 2.70
N SER A 27 -15.77 -4.23 3.52
CA SER A 27 -14.64 -3.42 3.05
C SER A 27 -13.66 -4.26 2.23
N GLU A 28 -13.38 -5.49 2.65
CA GLU A 28 -12.56 -6.42 1.86
C GLU A 28 -13.22 -6.73 0.51
N MET A 29 -14.52 -7.01 0.50
CA MET A 29 -15.28 -7.27 -0.72
C MET A 29 -15.19 -6.09 -1.70
N GLN A 30 -15.33 -4.85 -1.20
CA GLN A 30 -15.19 -3.65 -2.02
C GLN A 30 -13.78 -3.50 -2.60
N VAL A 31 -12.74 -3.72 -1.79
CA VAL A 31 -11.34 -3.67 -2.26
C VAL A 31 -11.10 -4.67 -3.38
N ARG A 32 -11.53 -5.92 -3.20
CA ARG A 32 -11.37 -6.97 -4.22
C ARG A 32 -12.13 -6.64 -5.50
N LYS A 33 -13.38 -6.18 -5.39
CA LYS A 33 -14.17 -5.72 -6.54
C LYS A 33 -13.47 -4.58 -7.31
N LEU A 34 -12.93 -3.59 -6.61
CA LEU A 34 -12.19 -2.48 -7.25
C LEU A 34 -10.92 -2.97 -7.96
N ALA A 35 -10.26 -4.00 -7.42
CA ALA A 35 -9.11 -4.63 -8.05
C ALA A 35 -9.51 -5.39 -9.32
N ASP A 36 -10.61 -6.14 -9.29
CA ASP A 36 -11.17 -6.86 -10.45
C ASP A 36 -11.59 -5.89 -11.57
N GLU A 37 -12.17 -4.75 -11.20
CA GLU A 37 -12.50 -3.65 -12.10
C GLU A 37 -11.26 -2.86 -12.58
N LYS A 38 -10.05 -3.25 -12.17
CA LYS A 38 -8.76 -2.60 -12.49
C LYS A 38 -8.69 -1.12 -12.09
N LYS A 39 -9.50 -0.70 -11.11
CA LYS A 39 -9.50 0.66 -10.54
C LYS A 39 -8.38 0.86 -9.53
N ILE A 40 -7.99 -0.22 -8.84
CA ILE A 40 -6.82 -0.26 -7.96
C ILE A 40 -5.93 -1.45 -8.32
N LYS A 41 -4.63 -1.36 -8.01
CA LYS A 41 -3.72 -2.50 -8.05
C LYS A 41 -3.62 -3.10 -6.64
N LEU A 42 -4.16 -4.29 -6.44
CA LEU A 42 -4.01 -5.02 -5.19
C LEU A 42 -2.70 -5.81 -5.20
N LEU A 43 -1.81 -5.54 -4.24
CA LEU A 43 -0.49 -6.16 -4.12
C LEU A 43 -0.40 -6.94 -2.81
N THR A 44 -0.75 -8.21 -2.89
CA THR A 44 -0.63 -9.20 -1.81
C THR A 44 0.20 -10.41 -2.30
N PRO A 45 1.01 -11.07 -1.44
CA PRO A 45 1.40 -10.70 -0.08
C PRO A 45 2.76 -9.95 -0.06
N TYR A 46 2.74 -8.64 -0.33
CA TYR A 46 3.94 -7.81 -0.44
C TYR A 46 4.24 -7.02 0.84
N ILE A 47 5.53 -6.90 1.15
CA ILE A 47 6.06 -6.13 2.27
C ILE A 47 6.94 -5.02 1.70
N ILE A 48 6.80 -3.80 2.23
CA ILE A 48 7.73 -2.72 1.89
C ILE A 48 9.09 -3.05 2.49
N LYS A 49 10.10 -3.16 1.65
CA LYS A 49 11.49 -3.50 2.01
C LYS A 49 12.36 -2.25 2.10
N ASP A 50 12.21 -1.34 1.13
CA ASP A 50 13.02 -0.12 1.06
C ASP A 50 12.33 0.97 0.22
N PHE A 51 12.89 2.17 0.23
CA PHE A 51 12.47 3.32 -0.55
C PHE A 51 13.64 3.85 -1.38
N ASN A 52 13.40 4.12 -2.65
CA ASN A 52 14.33 4.90 -3.46
C ASN A 52 13.85 6.35 -3.46
N GLU A 53 14.65 7.22 -2.86
CA GLU A 53 14.34 8.63 -2.69
C GLU A 53 15.52 9.54 -3.08
N GLY A 54 15.18 10.76 -3.51
CA GLY A 54 16.11 11.90 -3.56
C GLY A 54 15.53 12.99 -2.67
N ASP A 55 15.23 14.17 -3.23
CA ASP A 55 14.48 15.20 -2.51
C ASP A 55 13.03 14.80 -2.20
N LYS A 56 12.50 13.83 -2.94
CA LYS A 56 11.16 13.24 -2.79
C LYS A 56 11.23 11.73 -3.04
N ILE A 57 10.21 11.02 -2.56
CA ILE A 57 10.00 9.61 -2.89
C ILE A 57 9.87 9.45 -4.41
N LYS A 58 10.46 8.38 -4.97
CA LYS A 58 10.37 8.03 -6.39
C LYS A 58 9.86 6.62 -6.59
N ASP A 59 10.40 5.69 -5.81
CA ASP A 59 10.02 4.29 -5.88
C ASP A 59 9.97 3.65 -4.50
N VAL A 60 9.21 2.56 -4.41
CA VAL A 60 9.21 1.66 -3.26
C VAL A 60 9.63 0.27 -3.72
N VAL A 61 10.54 -0.34 -2.96
CA VAL A 61 10.97 -1.72 -3.13
C VAL A 61 10.06 -2.61 -2.30
N LEU A 62 9.44 -3.58 -2.95
CA LEU A 62 8.49 -4.51 -2.36
C LEU A 62 9.04 -5.93 -2.43
N PHE A 63 9.06 -6.60 -1.28
CA PHE A 63 9.37 -8.02 -1.16
C PHE A 63 8.09 -8.84 -1.22
N ASN A 64 8.03 -9.82 -2.13
CA ASN A 64 6.95 -10.81 -2.16
C ASN A 64 7.27 -11.94 -1.18
N SER A 65 6.43 -12.09 -0.15
CA SER A 65 6.68 -13.08 0.90
C SER A 65 6.48 -14.53 0.47
N GLU A 66 5.79 -14.79 -0.65
CA GLU A 66 5.61 -16.13 -1.22
C GLU A 66 6.73 -16.47 -2.19
N THR A 67 6.98 -15.62 -3.20
CA THR A 67 7.99 -15.91 -4.23
C THR A 67 9.42 -15.67 -3.76
N LYS A 68 9.60 -14.89 -2.68
CA LYS A 68 10.90 -14.45 -2.15
C LYS A 68 11.67 -13.47 -3.05
N ASP A 69 10.99 -12.86 -4.01
CA ASP A 69 11.59 -11.88 -4.91
C ASP A 69 11.28 -10.45 -4.49
N ASP A 70 12.17 -9.54 -4.90
CA ASP A 70 11.96 -8.11 -4.82
C ASP A 70 11.38 -7.57 -6.14
N SER A 71 10.57 -6.53 -6.03
CA SER A 71 10.08 -5.75 -7.17
C SER A 71 10.04 -4.28 -6.80
N THR A 72 10.19 -3.41 -7.79
CA THR A 72 10.17 -1.95 -7.59
C THR A 72 8.98 -1.35 -8.31
N ILE A 73 8.25 -0.47 -7.64
CA ILE A 73 7.17 0.31 -8.25
C ILE A 73 7.40 1.80 -8.03
N SER A 74 7.14 2.60 -9.08
CA SER A 74 7.24 4.06 -9.00
C SER A 74 6.01 4.65 -8.33
N VAL A 75 6.24 5.58 -7.40
CA VAL A 75 5.23 6.25 -6.58
C VAL A 75 5.62 7.69 -6.31
N ASP A 76 4.65 8.59 -6.39
CA ASP A 76 4.81 9.99 -6.01
C ASP A 76 4.44 10.24 -4.53
N TYR A 77 3.58 9.39 -3.96
CA TYR A 77 3.04 9.50 -2.61
C TYR A 77 2.83 8.13 -1.97
N ILE A 78 3.02 8.06 -0.65
CA ILE A 78 2.77 6.86 0.15
C ILE A 78 1.95 7.24 1.39
N LEU A 79 0.93 6.45 1.69
CA LEU A 79 0.12 6.57 2.89
C LEU A 79 0.16 5.28 3.69
N PHE A 80 0.63 5.37 4.95
CA PHE A 80 0.79 4.22 5.83
C PHE A 80 -0.43 4.03 6.74
N PHE A 81 -0.99 2.81 6.75
CA PHE A 81 -2.11 2.42 7.59
C PHE A 81 -1.72 1.27 8.54
N TYR A 82 -0.77 1.50 9.45
CA TYR A 82 -0.31 0.48 10.40
C TYR A 82 -1.21 0.31 11.64
N GLY A 83 -2.34 0.99 11.68
CA GLY A 83 -3.22 1.03 12.84
C GLY A 83 -2.66 1.86 13.98
N LEU A 84 -3.25 1.71 15.17
CA LEU A 84 -2.89 2.48 16.36
C LEU A 84 -1.85 1.72 17.19
N ASN A 85 -0.82 2.44 17.64
CA ASN A 85 0.12 1.91 18.61
C ASN A 85 -0.52 1.98 20.02
N LYS A 86 -0.59 0.83 20.71
CA LYS A 86 -1.04 0.75 22.10
C LYS A 86 0.08 1.19 23.05
N LYS A 87 0.40 2.48 23.07
CA LYS A 87 1.26 3.04 24.11
C LYS A 87 0.42 3.23 25.36
N LEU A 88 0.57 2.33 26.34
CA LEU A 88 -0.13 2.41 27.63
C LEU A 88 0.39 3.55 28.53
N GLY A 89 1.50 4.20 28.14
CA GLY A 89 2.07 5.32 28.88
C GLY A 89 2.47 4.90 30.29
N PRO A 90 2.22 5.75 31.32
CA PRO A 90 2.60 5.46 32.71
C PRO A 90 1.98 4.20 33.30
N ILE A 91 0.90 3.65 32.72
CA ILE A 91 0.30 2.38 33.17
C ILE A 91 1.31 1.22 33.06
N ASN A 92 2.29 1.30 32.15
CA ASN A 92 3.35 0.29 32.05
C ASN A 92 4.28 0.25 33.28
N GLU A 93 4.30 1.30 34.10
CA GLU A 93 5.20 1.44 35.26
C GLU A 93 4.50 1.10 36.58
N TRP A 94 3.25 0.64 36.54
CA TRP A 94 2.47 0.32 37.74
C TRP A 94 2.81 -1.05 38.36
N VAL A 95 3.83 -1.74 37.83
CA VAL A 95 4.35 -3.02 38.34
C VAL A 95 5.60 -2.78 39.16
#